data_AF-A0A6M0CED8-F1
#
_entry.id   AF-A0A6M0CED8-F1
#
_cell.length_a   1.000
_cell.length_b   1.000
_cell.length_c   1.000
_cell.angle_alpha   90.00
_cell.angle_beta   90.00
_cell.angle_gamma   90.00
#
_symmetry.space_group_name_H-M   'P 1'
#
loop_
_entity.id
_entity.type
_entity.pdbx_description
1 polymer ?
#
loop_
_entity_poly.entity_id
_entity_poly.type
_entity_poly.pdbx_seq_one_letter_code
_entity_poly.pdbx_strand_id
1 'polypeptide(L)' 'MENKQNKIGFTEFAETWNGRLAMLGFAIGIATELMTGQGILSQLGLM' A
#
# COMPACT_ATOMS: atom_id res chain seq x y z
N MET A 1 18.61 16.27 -20.90
CA MET A 1 19.47 16.07 -19.72
C MET A 1 18.80 15.02 -18.85
N GLU A 2 19.27 13.78 -18.91
CA GLU A 2 18.74 12.67 -18.11
C GLU A 2 19.18 12.88 -16.66
N ASN A 3 18.32 13.50 -15.85
CA ASN A 3 18.57 13.68 -14.44
C ASN A 3 18.27 12.35 -13.75
N LYS A 4 19.28 11.48 -13.65
CA LYS A 4 19.25 10.31 -12.76
C LYS A 4 19.16 10.81 -11.31
N GLN A 5 17.95 11.19 -10.90
CA GLN A 5 17.63 11.38 -9.49
C GLN A 5 17.90 10.05 -8.81
N ASN A 6 18.86 10.06 -7.90
CA ASN A 6 19.31 8.90 -7.15
C ASN A 6 18.09 8.17 -6.57
N LYS A 7 17.79 6.97 -7.07
CA LYS A 7 16.50 6.27 -6.90
C LYS A 7 16.33 5.62 -5.51
N ILE A 8 17.13 6.07 -4.55
CA ILE A 8 17.29 5.45 -3.22
C ILE A 8 17.33 6.57 -2.18
N GLY A 9 16.29 6.64 -1.33
CA GLY A 9 16.08 7.69 -0.32
C GLY A 9 14.63 8.21 -0.31
N PHE A 10 14.34 9.19 0.55
CA PHE A 10 13.07 9.95 0.54
C PHE A 10 13.03 10.87 -0.68
N THR A 11 12.71 10.29 -1.84
CA THR A 11 12.56 11.00 -3.11
C THR A 11 11.08 11.09 -3.46
N GLU A 12 10.68 12.13 -4.20
CA GLU A 12 9.28 12.29 -4.64
C GLU A 12 8.75 11.06 -5.38
N PHE A 13 9.63 10.36 -6.11
CA PHE A 13 9.31 9.09 -6.76
C PHE A 13 8.94 8.01 -5.73
N ALA A 14 9.75 7.82 -4.68
CA ALA A 14 9.51 6.84 -3.63
C ALA A 14 8.25 7.18 -2.82
N GLU A 15 8.01 8.45 -2.50
CA GLU A 15 6.81 8.90 -1.78
C GLU A 15 5.54 8.68 -2.61
N THR A 16 5.55 9.03 -3.89
CA THR A 16 4.42 8.79 -4.81
C THR A 16 4.13 7.30 -4.95
N TRP A 17 5.17 6.48 -5.06
CA TRP A 17 5.03 5.03 -5.13
C TRP A 17 4.48 4.44 -3.83
N ASN A 18 5.02 4.84 -2.68
CA ASN A 18 4.54 4.39 -1.37
C ASN A 18 3.08 4.80 -1.13
N GLY A 19 2.69 6.03 -1.50
CA GLY A 19 1.31 6.50 -1.41
C GLY A 19 0.34 5.68 -2.26
N ARG A 20 0.73 5.30 -3.49
CA ARG A 20 -0.08 4.42 -4.36
C ARG A 20 -0.23 3.02 -3.79
N LEU A 21 0.86 2.45 -3.28
CA LEU A 21 0.82 1.13 -2.63
C LEU A 21 -0.06 1.13 -1.39
N ALA A 22 -0.05 2.22 -0.60
CA ALA A 22 -0.93 2.38 0.55
C ALA A 22 -2.41 2.43 0.16
N MET A 23 -2.76 3.22 -0.88
CA MET A 23 -4.14 3.27 -1.39
C MET A 23 -4.61 1.92 -1.91
N LEU A 24 -3.75 1.17 -2.62
CA LEU A 24 -4.07 -0.18 -3.08
C LEU A 24 -4.24 -1.16 -1.92
N GLY A 25 -3.36 -1.12 -0.92
CA GLY A 25 -3.47 -1.95 0.28
C GLY A 25 -4.77 -1.70 1.04
N PHE A 26 -5.19 -0.44 1.14
CA PHE A 26 -6.47 -0.09 1.76
C PHE A 26 -7.67 -0.58 0.94
N ALA A 27 -7.65 -0.40 -0.38
CA ALA A 27 -8.72 -0.87 -1.27
C ALA A 27 -8.85 -2.40 -1.24
N ILE A 28 -7.72 -3.11 -1.29
CA ILE A 28 -7.68 -4.57 -1.14
C ILE A 28 -8.21 -4.95 0.23
N GLY A 29 -7.76 -4.29 1.30
CA GLY A 29 -8.24 -4.55 2.65
C GLY A 29 -9.76 -4.48 2.78
N ILE A 30 -10.38 -3.41 2.26
CA ILE A 30 -11.85 -3.28 2.23
C ILE A 30 -12.47 -4.39 1.37
N ALA A 31 -11.92 -4.67 0.20
CA ALA A 31 -12.44 -5.71 -0.68
C ALA A 31 -12.42 -7.08 0.01
N THR A 32 -11.33 -7.43 0.70
CA THR A 32 -11.22 -8.71 1.41
C THR A 32 -12.15 -8.75 2.64
N GLU A 33 -12.36 -7.63 3.33
CA GLU A 33 -13.34 -7.53 4.41
C GLU A 33 -14.78 -7.76 3.90
N LEU A 34 -15.14 -7.18 2.75
CA LEU A 34 -16.45 -7.39 2.11
C LEU A 34 -16.64 -8.82 1.60
N MET A 35 -15.61 -9.44 1.03
CA MET A 35 -15.70 -10.80 0.50
C MET A 35 -15.77 -11.87 1.60
N THR A 36 -15.09 -11.65 2.72
CA THR A 36 -14.94 -12.66 3.76
C THR A 36 -15.90 -12.43 4.93
N GLY A 37 -16.47 -11.22 5.05
CA GLY A 37 -17.35 -10.82 6.16
C GLY A 37 -16.64 -10.74 7.52
N GLN A 38 -15.34 -10.99 7.55
CA GLN A 38 -14.47 -10.99 8.72
C GLN A 38 -13.45 -9.87 8.53
N GLY A 39 -13.33 -8.98 9.51
CA GLY A 39 -12.45 -7.82 9.42
C GLY A 39 -10.99 -8.22 9.13
N ILE A 40 -10.24 -7.32 8.48
CA ILE A 40 -8.81 -7.51 8.15
C ILE A 40 -8.00 -8.10 9.33
N LEU A 41 -8.32 -7.69 10.56
CA LEU A 41 -7.65 -8.14 11.78
C LEU A 41 -7.76 -9.65 12.02
N SER A 42 -8.86 -10.26 11.64
CA SER A 42 -9.05 -11.70 11.82
C SER A 42 -8.41 -12.52 10.68
N GLN A 43 -8.30 -11.94 9.48
CA GLN A 43 -7.51 -12.55 8.38
C GLN A 43 -6.01 -12.52 8.67
N LEU A 44 -5.53 -11.52 9.40
CA LEU A 44 -4.17 -11.44 9.91
C LEU A 44 -3.94 -12.30 11.16
N GLY A 45 -4.96 -13.03 11.65
CA GLY A 45 -4.86 -13.93 12.81
C GLY A 45 -4.69 -13.23 14.16
N LEU A 46 -5.00 -11.92 14.23
CA LEU A 46 -4.92 -11.13 15.46
C LEU A 46 -6.21 -11.18 16.29
N MET A 47 -7.25 -11.86 15.79
CA MET A 47 -8.52 -12.11 16.47
C MET A 47 -9.15 -13.41 16.00
#